data_AF-A0A956FC23-F1
#
_entry.id   AF-A0A956FC23-F1
#
_cell.length_a   1.000
_cell.length_b   1.000
_cell.length_c   1.000
_cell.angle_alpha   90.00
_cell.angle_beta   90.00
_cell.angle_gamma   90.00
#
_symmetry.space_group_name_H-M   'P 1'
#
loop_
_entity.id
_entity.type
_entity.pdbx_description
1 polymer ?
#
loop_
_entity_poly.entity_id
_entity_poly.type
_entity_poly.pdbx_seq_one_letter_code
_entity_poly.pdbx_strand_id
1 'polypeptide(L)'
;MAEDVELGEAEFPPNKQAAQWGRLRSLARKAEEASRIDGLYSFLLATAKGESDAVPSAMNTTTDATPAFHLFCRDMNFAGRYRDNPWRPAICEPGDPLAPRWSYSGGWFQMMPAVALATADKRGHRHDPARVFDPPFAVAYATDLVRRIVAGYGARTWGDVRAGWALPKWARPDSTAEGKAVAIERFERRLSQVASQGADPYLAGKTLTTRNYPGFTTVLHALLAAEGRTKAQVA
;
A
#
# COMPACT_ATOMS: atom_id res chain seq x y z
N MET A 1 20.38 -14.24 11.28
CA MET A 1 19.44 -14.29 10.15
C MET A 1 18.06 -14.51 10.74
N ALA A 2 17.11 -13.59 10.56
CA ALA A 2 15.75 -13.83 11.02
C ALA A 2 15.11 -14.84 10.05
N GLU A 3 14.70 -16.00 10.56
CA GLU A 3 13.90 -16.97 9.82
C GLU A 3 12.71 -16.26 9.18
N ASP A 4 12.53 -16.49 7.87
CA ASP A 4 11.35 -16.04 7.16
C ASP A 4 10.18 -16.85 7.71
N VAL A 5 9.34 -16.20 8.51
CA VAL A 5 8.08 -16.76 8.97
C VAL A 5 7.25 -17.06 7.72
N GLU A 6 7.00 -18.34 7.43
CA GLU A 6 6.07 -18.71 6.37
C GLU A 6 4.67 -18.26 6.78
N LEU A 7 4.20 -17.19 6.15
CA LEU A 7 2.86 -16.69 6.41
C LEU A 7 1.86 -17.59 5.69
N GLY A 8 0.98 -18.25 6.45
CA GLY A 8 -0.15 -18.98 5.89
C GLY A 8 -1.15 -18.09 5.12
N GLU A 9 -2.20 -18.76 4.62
CA GLU A 9 -3.33 -18.12 3.93
C GLU A 9 -3.89 -16.95 4.75
N ALA A 10 -4.15 -15.82 4.08
CA ALA A 10 -4.87 -14.71 4.68
C ALA A 10 -6.37 -14.86 4.43
N GLU A 11 -7.16 -14.62 5.46
CA GLU A 11 -8.62 -14.53 5.30
C GLU A 11 -8.98 -13.31 4.45
N PHE A 12 -9.91 -13.50 3.52
CA PHE A 12 -10.58 -12.37 2.90
C PHE A 12 -11.42 -11.64 3.95
N PRO A 13 -11.42 -10.31 3.96
CA PRO A 13 -12.21 -9.57 4.92
C PRO A 13 -13.71 -9.84 4.68
N PRO A 14 -14.54 -9.83 5.73
CA PRO A 14 -15.98 -9.96 5.57
C PRO A 14 -16.52 -8.82 4.72
N ASN A 15 -17.61 -9.10 3.98
CA ASN A 15 -18.30 -8.09 3.20
C ASN A 15 -18.80 -6.97 4.11
N LYS A 16 -18.46 -5.71 3.77
CA LYS A 16 -18.96 -4.48 4.40
C LYS A 16 -18.57 -4.29 5.86
N GLN A 17 -17.29 -4.00 6.10
CA GLN A 17 -16.85 -3.47 7.39
C GLN A 17 -17.13 -1.97 7.49
N ALA A 18 -17.34 -1.47 8.72
CA ALA A 18 -17.38 -0.04 8.99
C ALA A 18 -15.98 0.59 8.83
N ALA A 19 -15.94 1.91 8.63
CA ALA A 19 -14.68 2.66 8.63
C ALA A 19 -13.93 2.48 9.96
N GLN A 20 -12.63 2.25 9.91
CA GLN A 20 -11.77 1.98 11.07
C GLN A 20 -10.75 3.09 11.33
N TRP A 21 -11.21 4.35 11.33
CA TRP A 21 -10.35 5.54 11.54
C TRP A 21 -9.49 5.45 12.79
N GLY A 22 -10.04 4.98 13.93
CA GLY A 22 -9.28 4.83 15.17
C GLY A 22 -8.07 3.90 15.03
N ARG A 23 -8.27 2.72 14.43
CA ARG A 23 -7.22 1.72 14.20
C ARG A 23 -6.20 2.21 13.18
N LEU A 24 -6.67 2.80 12.06
CA LEU A 24 -5.81 3.37 11.04
C LEU A 24 -4.88 4.44 11.63
N ARG A 25 -5.39 5.36 12.45
CA ARG A 25 -4.55 6.40 13.10
C ARG A 25 -3.46 5.77 13.97
N SER A 26 -3.81 4.80 14.80
CA SER A 26 -2.83 4.12 15.67
C SER A 26 -1.71 3.48 14.86
N LEU A 27 -2.06 2.70 13.82
CA LEU A 27 -1.08 2.04 12.96
C LEU A 27 -0.28 3.04 12.11
N ALA A 28 -0.91 4.08 11.57
CA ALA A 28 -0.22 5.10 10.79
C ALA A 28 0.82 5.86 11.64
N ARG A 29 0.52 6.12 12.92
CA ARG A 29 1.47 6.75 13.85
C ARG A 29 2.65 5.83 14.11
N LYS A 30 2.36 4.56 14.38
CA LYS A 30 3.39 3.54 14.60
C LYS A 30 4.27 3.34 13.36
N ALA A 31 3.67 3.38 12.18
CA ALA A 31 4.39 3.29 10.92
C ALA A 31 5.34 4.46 10.73
N GLU A 32 4.89 5.69 10.97
CA GLU A 32 5.73 6.91 10.91
C GLU A 32 6.94 6.82 11.85
N GLU A 33 6.72 6.43 13.11
CA GLU A 33 7.78 6.19 14.09
C GLU A 33 8.78 5.13 13.63
N ALA A 34 8.27 3.96 13.21
CA ALA A 34 9.09 2.82 12.83
C ALA A 34 9.84 3.06 11.52
N SER A 35 9.21 3.73 10.54
CA SER A 35 9.78 3.98 9.23
C SER A 35 10.75 5.16 9.22
N ARG A 36 10.64 6.07 10.19
CA ARG A 36 11.39 7.34 10.25
C ARG A 36 11.16 8.19 9.00
N ILE A 37 9.91 8.26 8.54
CA ILE A 37 9.49 9.06 7.38
C ILE A 37 8.52 10.13 7.87
N ASP A 38 9.02 11.33 8.08
CA ASP A 38 8.24 12.44 8.67
C ASP A 38 7.08 12.86 7.75
N GLY A 39 5.86 12.84 8.28
CA GLY A 39 4.65 13.18 7.53
C GLY A 39 3.90 11.98 6.98
N LEU A 40 4.44 10.76 7.14
CA LEU A 40 3.80 9.53 6.71
C LEU A 40 2.41 9.34 7.33
N TYR A 41 2.23 9.72 8.60
CA TYR A 41 0.93 9.64 9.27
C TYR A 41 -0.16 10.38 8.48
N SER A 42 0.10 11.65 8.18
CA SER A 42 -0.82 12.53 7.46
C SER A 42 -1.10 12.02 6.05
N PHE A 43 -0.05 11.56 5.36
CA PHE A 43 -0.17 10.98 4.03
C PHE A 43 -1.07 9.74 4.01
N LEU A 44 -0.89 8.80 4.94
CA LEU A 44 -1.69 7.57 5.02
C LEU A 44 -3.16 7.88 5.31
N LEU A 45 -3.46 8.82 6.21
CA LEU A 45 -4.85 9.21 6.49
C LEU A 45 -5.53 9.82 5.26
N ALA A 46 -4.88 10.77 4.58
CA ALA A 46 -5.43 11.41 3.40
C ALA A 46 -5.56 10.44 2.22
N THR A 47 -4.64 9.47 2.10
CA THR A 47 -4.74 8.41 1.10
C THR A 47 -5.95 7.52 1.42
N ALA A 48 -6.07 7.01 2.64
CA ALA A 48 -7.19 6.18 3.04
C ALA A 48 -8.55 6.89 2.86
N LYS A 49 -8.63 8.19 3.17
CA LYS A 49 -9.83 9.01 2.92
C LYS A 49 -10.27 8.94 1.46
N GLY A 50 -9.31 9.03 0.56
CA GLY A 50 -9.53 9.10 -0.87
C GLY A 50 -9.79 7.77 -1.55
N GLU A 51 -9.24 6.69 -1.00
CA GLU A 51 -9.29 5.36 -1.60
C GLU A 51 -10.44 4.50 -1.05
N SER A 52 -10.71 4.56 0.26
CA SER A 52 -11.66 3.65 0.91
C SER A 52 -12.52 4.28 2.01
N ASP A 53 -12.31 5.56 2.32
CA ASP A 53 -12.82 6.20 3.53
C ASP A 53 -12.47 5.43 4.82
N ALA A 54 -11.25 4.87 4.87
CA ALA A 54 -10.74 4.01 5.94
C ALA A 54 -11.55 2.72 6.17
N VAL A 55 -12.26 2.21 5.15
CA VAL A 55 -12.91 0.89 5.18
C VAL A 55 -11.89 -0.20 4.77
N PRO A 56 -11.50 -1.11 5.69
CA PRO A 56 -10.47 -2.11 5.39
C PRO A 56 -10.93 -3.23 4.45
N SER A 57 -12.24 -3.47 4.34
CA SER A 57 -12.80 -4.43 3.38
C SER A 57 -13.08 -3.83 2.00
N ALA A 58 -12.75 -2.56 1.75
CA ALA A 58 -13.04 -1.92 0.47
C ALA A 58 -12.29 -2.65 -0.64
N MET A 59 -12.99 -2.97 -1.72
CA MET A 59 -12.46 -3.77 -2.83
C MET A 59 -13.02 -3.24 -4.15
N ASN A 60 -12.16 -3.15 -5.15
CA ASN A 60 -12.54 -2.88 -6.53
C ASN A 60 -11.89 -3.90 -7.46
N THR A 61 -12.69 -4.57 -8.27
CA THR A 61 -12.23 -5.59 -9.22
C THR A 61 -11.82 -5.02 -10.59
N THR A 62 -12.02 -3.71 -10.78
CA THR A 62 -11.68 -2.98 -11.99
C THR A 62 -10.78 -1.79 -11.69
N THR A 63 -9.79 -1.55 -12.55
CA THR A 63 -8.90 -0.38 -12.48
C THR A 63 -8.86 0.23 -13.87
N ASP A 64 -9.31 1.47 -14.02
CA ASP A 64 -9.42 2.17 -15.31
C ASP A 64 -10.13 1.31 -16.39
N ALA A 65 -11.29 0.76 -16.04
CA ALA A 65 -12.08 -0.17 -16.87
C ALA A 65 -11.38 -1.49 -17.26
N THR A 66 -10.17 -1.75 -16.76
CA THR A 66 -9.45 -3.00 -16.96
C THR A 66 -9.69 -3.93 -15.77
N PRO A 67 -10.02 -5.22 -15.98
CA PRO A 67 -10.05 -6.19 -14.89
C PRO A 67 -8.70 -6.25 -14.18
N ALA A 68 -8.70 -6.13 -12.86
CA ALA A 68 -7.46 -6.09 -12.08
C ALA A 68 -6.58 -7.33 -12.32
N PHE A 69 -7.20 -8.48 -12.59
CA PHE A 69 -6.49 -9.71 -12.94
C PHE A 69 -5.59 -9.56 -14.17
N HIS A 70 -6.06 -8.89 -15.22
CA HIS A 70 -5.27 -8.70 -16.45
C HIS A 70 -3.99 -7.89 -16.18
N LEU A 71 -4.02 -6.98 -15.20
CA LEU A 71 -2.84 -6.22 -14.80
C LEU A 71 -1.82 -7.10 -14.07
N PHE A 72 -2.28 -8.09 -13.32
CA PHE A 72 -1.41 -9.13 -12.76
C PHE A 72 -0.85 -10.06 -13.84
N CYS A 73 -1.64 -10.43 -14.85
CA CYS A 73 -1.21 -11.34 -15.92
C CYS A 73 -0.09 -10.81 -16.83
N ARG A 74 0.28 -9.53 -16.73
CA ARG A 74 1.43 -8.97 -17.45
C ARG A 74 2.72 -9.72 -17.11
N ASP A 75 3.56 -10.02 -18.11
CA ASP A 75 4.78 -10.83 -17.97
C ASP A 75 5.69 -10.42 -16.80
N MET A 76 5.90 -9.11 -16.62
CA MET A 76 6.71 -8.56 -15.52
C MET A 76 6.25 -9.07 -14.15
N ASN A 77 4.95 -9.26 -13.95
CA ASN A 77 4.36 -9.74 -12.71
C ASN A 77 4.29 -11.27 -12.72
N PHE A 78 3.63 -11.87 -13.71
CA PHE A 78 3.32 -13.31 -13.73
C PHE A 78 4.55 -14.20 -13.94
N ALA A 79 5.35 -13.94 -14.98
CA ALA A 79 6.56 -14.71 -15.30
C ALA A 79 7.80 -14.18 -14.58
N GLY A 80 7.78 -12.91 -14.18
CA GLY A 80 8.87 -12.24 -13.47
C GLY A 80 8.71 -12.29 -11.95
N ARG A 81 8.14 -11.23 -11.39
CA ARG A 81 8.19 -10.91 -9.95
C ARG A 81 7.63 -12.01 -9.05
N TYR A 82 6.55 -12.66 -9.46
CA TYR A 82 5.77 -13.57 -8.63
C TYR A 82 5.89 -15.04 -9.02
N ARG A 83 6.84 -15.40 -9.90
CA ARG A 83 6.99 -16.77 -10.40
C ARG A 83 7.07 -17.83 -9.30
N ASP A 84 7.67 -17.47 -8.15
CA ASP A 84 7.90 -18.32 -6.99
C ASP A 84 6.88 -18.08 -5.85
N ASN A 85 5.79 -17.33 -6.11
CA ASN A 85 4.72 -17.11 -5.12
C ASN A 85 3.79 -18.33 -5.08
N PRO A 86 3.55 -18.95 -3.90
CA PRO A 86 2.69 -20.13 -3.78
C PRO A 86 1.21 -19.87 -4.10
N TRP A 87 0.79 -18.60 -4.09
CA TRP A 87 -0.55 -18.13 -4.43
C TRP A 87 -0.65 -17.67 -5.89
N ARG A 88 0.39 -17.86 -6.71
CA ARG A 88 0.36 -17.53 -8.13
C ARG A 88 -0.57 -18.50 -8.88
N PRO A 89 -1.51 -17.99 -9.71
CA PRO A 89 -2.25 -18.81 -10.67
C PRO A 89 -1.30 -19.66 -11.53
N ALA A 90 -1.71 -20.88 -11.87
CA ALA A 90 -0.97 -21.73 -12.79
C ALA A 90 -1.03 -21.16 -14.21
N ILE A 91 -2.17 -20.56 -14.56
CA ILE A 91 -2.44 -19.94 -15.86
C ILE A 91 -3.02 -18.53 -15.68
N CYS A 92 -2.80 -17.67 -16.67
CA CYS A 92 -3.33 -16.30 -16.71
C CYS A 92 -4.79 -16.24 -17.18
N GLU A 93 -5.66 -17.11 -16.65
CA GLU A 93 -7.07 -17.20 -17.04
C GLU A 93 -8.00 -17.00 -15.82
N PRO A 94 -9.16 -16.32 -15.95
CA PRO A 94 -10.07 -16.09 -14.83
C PRO A 94 -10.61 -17.36 -14.15
N GLY A 95 -10.56 -18.51 -14.83
CA GLY A 95 -11.00 -19.80 -14.29
C GLY A 95 -10.01 -20.47 -13.33
N ASP A 96 -8.80 -19.95 -13.17
CA ASP A 96 -7.82 -20.47 -12.21
C ASP A 96 -8.30 -20.21 -10.76
N PRO A 97 -8.26 -21.21 -9.85
CA PRO A 97 -8.76 -21.06 -8.48
C PRO A 97 -8.03 -19.98 -7.66
N LEU A 98 -6.80 -19.63 -8.05
CA LEU A 98 -6.01 -18.57 -7.40
C LEU A 98 -6.18 -17.21 -8.11
N ALA A 99 -6.83 -17.14 -9.27
CA ALA A 99 -7.09 -15.86 -9.94
C ALA A 99 -7.81 -14.84 -9.05
N PRO A 100 -8.85 -15.21 -8.26
CA PRO A 100 -9.53 -14.27 -7.37
C PRO A 100 -8.59 -13.60 -6.35
N ARG A 101 -7.52 -14.26 -5.93
CA ARG A 101 -6.52 -13.69 -5.01
C ARG A 101 -5.83 -12.46 -5.60
N TRP A 102 -5.71 -12.34 -6.92
CA TRP A 102 -5.01 -11.23 -7.59
C TRP A 102 -5.94 -10.22 -8.27
N SER A 103 -7.25 -10.44 -8.21
CA SER A 103 -8.24 -9.79 -9.06
C SER A 103 -8.88 -8.54 -8.44
N TYR A 104 -8.11 -7.72 -7.73
CA TYR A 104 -8.63 -6.51 -7.10
C TYR A 104 -7.56 -5.46 -6.81
N SER A 105 -8.01 -4.23 -6.54
CA SER A 105 -7.39 -3.31 -5.61
C SER A 105 -8.19 -3.34 -4.29
N GLY A 106 -7.50 -3.28 -3.15
CA GLY A 106 -8.15 -3.55 -1.87
C GLY A 106 -7.56 -2.84 -0.67
N GLY A 107 -8.28 -2.93 0.44
CA GLY A 107 -7.86 -2.41 1.73
C GLY A 107 -8.03 -0.91 1.86
N TRP A 108 -7.47 -0.37 2.95
CA TRP A 108 -7.51 1.06 3.24
C TRP A 108 -6.98 1.94 2.11
N PHE A 109 -6.00 1.44 1.35
CA PHE A 109 -5.27 2.23 0.36
C PHE A 109 -5.57 1.81 -1.08
N GLN A 110 -6.57 0.95 -1.30
CA GLN A 110 -6.93 0.39 -2.61
C GLN A 110 -5.68 -0.03 -3.41
N MET A 111 -4.77 -0.77 -2.76
CA MET A 111 -3.57 -1.25 -3.45
C MET A 111 -3.90 -2.55 -4.19
N MET A 112 -3.43 -2.64 -5.43
CA MET A 112 -3.39 -3.92 -6.13
C MET A 112 -2.35 -4.84 -5.45
N PRO A 113 -2.64 -6.13 -5.24
CA PRO A 113 -1.66 -7.06 -4.68
C PRO A 113 -0.33 -7.08 -5.42
N ALA A 114 -0.36 -7.06 -6.77
CA ALA A 114 0.84 -7.02 -7.61
C ALA A 114 1.71 -5.75 -7.41
N VAL A 115 1.18 -4.70 -6.81
CA VAL A 115 1.90 -3.47 -6.46
C VAL A 115 2.31 -3.47 -4.99
N ALA A 116 1.41 -3.88 -4.10
CA ALA A 116 1.64 -3.94 -2.65
C ALA A 116 2.74 -4.92 -2.28
N LEU A 117 2.65 -6.15 -2.81
CA LEU A 117 3.57 -7.24 -2.48
C LEU A 117 4.97 -7.02 -3.06
N ALA A 118 5.15 -6.11 -4.02
CA ALA A 118 6.42 -5.79 -4.67
C ALA A 118 7.38 -4.99 -3.76
N THR A 119 7.57 -5.44 -2.52
CA THR A 119 8.33 -4.75 -1.48
C THR A 119 9.79 -4.58 -1.89
N ALA A 120 10.45 -3.52 -1.43
CA ALA A 120 11.84 -3.24 -1.80
C ALA A 120 12.80 -4.38 -1.40
N ASP A 121 12.52 -5.07 -0.29
CA ASP A 121 13.27 -6.23 0.21
C ASP A 121 12.81 -7.57 -0.40
N LYS A 122 11.84 -7.55 -1.32
CA LYS A 122 11.22 -8.70 -2.01
C LYS A 122 10.51 -9.71 -1.11
N ARG A 123 10.48 -9.51 0.21
CA ARG A 123 9.83 -10.48 1.12
C ARG A 123 8.33 -10.59 0.88
N GLY A 124 7.69 -9.47 0.53
CA GLY A 124 6.28 -9.45 0.15
C GLY A 124 5.96 -10.31 -1.08
N HIS A 125 6.95 -10.67 -1.92
CA HIS A 125 6.70 -11.42 -3.15
C HIS A 125 6.09 -12.80 -2.91
N ARG A 126 6.27 -13.39 -1.72
CA ARG A 126 5.73 -14.72 -1.38
C ARG A 126 4.46 -14.66 -0.52
N HIS A 127 4.03 -13.46 -0.12
CA HIS A 127 2.85 -13.32 0.72
C HIS A 127 1.56 -13.67 -0.05
N ASP A 128 0.53 -14.08 0.67
CA ASP A 128 -0.84 -14.15 0.15
C ASP A 128 -1.29 -12.75 -0.30
N PRO A 129 -1.77 -12.57 -1.55
CA PRO A 129 -2.37 -11.33 -2.02
C PRO A 129 -3.43 -10.71 -1.10
N ALA A 130 -4.23 -11.52 -0.39
CA ALA A 130 -5.28 -11.04 0.50
C ALA A 130 -4.72 -10.29 1.73
N ARG A 131 -3.41 -10.35 1.99
CA ARG A 131 -2.76 -9.53 3.02
C ARG A 131 -2.90 -8.02 2.80
N VAL A 132 -3.28 -7.54 1.61
CA VAL A 132 -3.60 -6.10 1.43
C VAL A 132 -4.81 -5.64 2.24
N PHE A 133 -5.64 -6.57 2.73
CA PHE A 133 -6.76 -6.31 3.62
C PHE A 133 -6.38 -6.43 5.11
N ASP A 134 -5.27 -7.08 5.44
CA ASP A 134 -4.75 -7.20 6.81
C ASP A 134 -4.13 -5.84 7.24
N PRO A 135 -4.69 -5.12 8.21
CA PRO A 135 -4.35 -3.71 8.43
C PRO A 135 -2.86 -3.40 8.70
N PRO A 136 -2.13 -4.14 9.57
CA PRO A 136 -0.66 -4.03 9.65
C PRO A 136 0.06 -4.17 8.32
N PHE A 137 -0.32 -5.17 7.51
CA PHE A 137 0.31 -5.42 6.22
C PHE A 137 -0.03 -4.31 5.22
N ALA A 138 -1.29 -3.88 5.15
CA ALA A 138 -1.72 -2.77 4.31
C ALA A 138 -0.90 -1.50 4.59
N VAL A 139 -0.69 -1.16 5.87
CA VAL A 139 0.11 0.00 6.28
C VAL A 139 1.59 -0.20 5.95
N ALA A 140 2.15 -1.39 6.19
CA ALA A 140 3.55 -1.69 5.87
C ALA A 140 3.81 -1.62 4.35
N TYR A 141 2.94 -2.21 3.52
CA TYR A 141 3.04 -2.14 2.06
C TYR A 141 2.92 -0.71 1.55
N ALA A 142 1.99 0.07 2.11
CA ALA A 142 1.82 1.47 1.74
C ALA A 142 3.07 2.29 2.06
N THR A 143 3.65 2.05 3.23
CA THR A 143 4.91 2.68 3.66
C THR A 143 6.07 2.33 2.73
N ASP A 144 6.20 1.05 2.35
CA ASP A 144 7.24 0.63 1.40
C ASP A 144 7.01 1.21 0.00
N LEU A 145 5.75 1.34 -0.45
CA LEU A 145 5.44 1.98 -1.72
C LEU A 145 5.85 3.46 -1.73
N VAL A 146 5.63 4.21 -0.64
CA VAL A 146 6.16 5.59 -0.51
C VAL A 146 7.68 5.59 -0.71
N ARG A 147 8.40 4.68 -0.05
CA ARG A 147 9.86 4.54 -0.19
C ARG A 147 10.27 4.24 -1.64
N ARG A 148 9.55 3.35 -2.33
CA ARG A 148 9.82 3.01 -3.73
C ARG A 148 9.52 4.16 -4.67
N ILE A 149 8.49 4.95 -4.39
CA ILE A 149 8.16 6.16 -5.17
C ILE A 149 9.27 7.20 -5.06
N VAL A 150 9.73 7.48 -3.85
CA VAL A 150 10.80 8.45 -3.60
C VAL A 150 12.11 8.04 -4.28
N ALA A 151 12.58 6.81 -4.06
CA ALA A 151 13.90 6.43 -4.60
C ALA A 151 13.88 5.93 -6.04
N GLY A 152 12.80 5.29 -6.49
CA GLY A 152 12.70 4.72 -7.83
C GLY A 152 12.25 5.73 -8.87
N TYR A 153 11.44 6.72 -8.48
CA TYR A 153 10.84 7.68 -9.40
C TYR A 153 11.13 9.14 -9.05
N GLY A 154 11.90 9.40 -7.98
CA GLY A 154 12.48 10.72 -7.70
C GLY A 154 11.53 11.74 -7.08
N ALA A 155 10.43 11.30 -6.47
CA ALA A 155 9.52 12.19 -5.73
C ALA A 155 10.27 12.97 -4.64
N ARG A 156 10.02 14.28 -4.56
CA ARG A 156 10.68 15.19 -3.59
C ARG A 156 9.73 15.77 -2.56
N THR A 157 8.43 15.80 -2.88
CA THR A 157 7.36 16.31 -2.01
C THR A 157 6.29 15.25 -1.79
N TRP A 158 5.47 15.42 -0.74
CA TRP A 158 4.34 14.52 -0.49
C TRP A 158 3.30 14.56 -1.62
N GLY A 159 3.15 15.72 -2.28
CA GLY A 159 2.36 15.85 -3.51
C GLY A 159 2.90 14.98 -4.64
N ASP A 160 4.22 14.98 -4.88
CA ASP A 160 4.85 14.09 -5.87
C ASP A 160 4.60 12.62 -5.55
N VAL A 161 4.72 12.24 -4.27
CA VAL A 161 4.45 10.87 -3.82
C VAL A 161 3.02 10.47 -4.15
N ARG A 162 2.03 11.35 -3.86
CA ARG A 162 0.64 11.04 -4.18
C ARG A 162 0.40 10.94 -5.68
N ALA A 163 1.01 11.79 -6.49
CA ALA A 163 0.89 11.70 -7.93
C ALA A 163 1.50 10.39 -8.46
N GLY A 164 2.68 10.02 -7.94
CA GLY A 164 3.36 8.75 -8.19
C GLY A 164 2.55 7.52 -7.79
N TRP A 165 1.75 7.64 -6.73
CA TRP A 165 0.83 6.58 -6.28
C TRP A 165 -0.23 6.24 -7.33
N ALA A 166 -0.73 7.25 -8.05
CA ALA A 166 -1.66 7.03 -9.15
C ALA A 166 -0.93 6.51 -10.39
N LEU A 167 0.15 7.18 -10.79
CA LEU A 167 0.98 6.77 -11.92
C LEU A 167 2.45 7.08 -11.62
N PRO A 168 3.35 6.07 -11.60
CA PRO A 168 4.73 6.27 -11.17
C PRO A 168 5.50 7.36 -11.93
N LYS A 169 5.22 7.56 -13.23
CA LYS A 169 5.85 8.61 -14.04
C LYS A 169 5.55 10.04 -13.55
N TRP A 170 4.43 10.25 -12.85
CA TRP A 170 4.04 11.55 -12.31
C TRP A 170 4.77 11.92 -11.01
N ALA A 171 5.48 10.97 -10.40
CA ALA A 171 6.32 11.22 -9.24
C ALA A 171 7.49 12.16 -9.54
N ARG A 172 7.92 12.24 -10.81
CA ARG A 172 9.09 13.04 -11.16
C ARG A 172 8.80 14.53 -11.00
N PRO A 173 9.71 15.34 -10.42
CA PRO A 173 9.50 16.76 -10.22
C PRO A 173 9.29 17.54 -11.53
N ASP A 174 9.94 17.11 -12.61
CA ASP A 174 9.89 17.70 -13.95
C ASP A 174 8.68 17.23 -14.77
N SER A 175 7.83 16.37 -14.23
CA SER A 175 6.62 15.93 -14.92
C SER A 175 5.63 17.08 -15.07
N THR A 176 5.32 17.44 -16.32
CA THR A 176 4.33 18.48 -16.69
C THR A 176 2.93 17.92 -16.94
N ALA A 177 2.67 16.66 -16.55
CA ALA A 177 1.38 16.03 -16.83
C ALA A 177 0.25 16.76 -16.08
N GLU A 178 -0.79 17.18 -16.80
CA GLU A 178 -1.96 17.86 -16.21
C GLU A 178 -2.59 17.04 -15.06
N GLY A 179 -2.62 15.71 -15.21
CA GLY A 179 -3.11 14.80 -14.17
C GLY A 179 -2.33 14.84 -12.85
N LYS A 180 -1.07 15.29 -12.85
CA LYS A 180 -0.26 15.47 -11.64
C LYS A 180 -0.83 16.57 -10.75
N ALA A 181 -1.10 17.73 -11.33
CA ALA A 181 -1.64 18.87 -10.57
C ALA A 181 -3.00 18.53 -9.94
N VAL A 182 -3.89 17.88 -10.69
CA VAL A 182 -5.19 17.42 -10.20
C VAL A 182 -5.05 16.40 -9.08
N ALA A 183 -4.07 15.48 -9.15
CA ALA A 183 -3.82 14.51 -8.10
C ALA A 183 -3.35 15.19 -6.79
N ILE A 184 -2.50 16.20 -6.89
CA ILE A 184 -2.00 16.99 -5.76
C ILE A 184 -3.14 17.80 -5.12
N GLU A 185 -3.93 18.50 -5.93
CA GLU A 185 -5.07 19.30 -5.45
C GLU A 185 -6.11 18.43 -4.71
N ARG A 186 -6.43 17.25 -5.25
CA ARG A 186 -7.30 16.27 -4.57
C ARG A 186 -6.73 15.81 -3.25
N PHE A 187 -5.42 15.69 -3.15
CA PHE A 187 -4.72 15.28 -1.93
C PHE A 187 -4.73 16.36 -0.86
N GLU A 188 -4.49 17.62 -1.22
CA GLU A 188 -4.62 18.76 -0.32
C GLU A 188 -6.03 18.88 0.27
N ARG A 189 -7.07 18.66 -0.55
CA ARG A 189 -8.45 18.57 -0.06
C ARG A 189 -8.63 17.44 0.94
N ARG A 190 -8.08 16.26 0.67
CA ARG A 190 -8.18 15.09 1.57
C ARG A 190 -7.43 15.33 2.88
N LEU A 191 -6.26 15.95 2.84
CA LEU A 191 -5.53 16.37 4.04
C LEU A 191 -6.37 17.30 4.91
N SER A 192 -7.01 18.30 4.30
CA SER A 192 -7.94 19.20 5.00
C SER A 192 -9.13 18.45 5.62
N GLN A 193 -9.72 17.50 4.90
CA GLN A 193 -10.85 16.69 5.40
C GLN A 193 -10.49 15.81 6.60
N VAL A 194 -9.24 15.36 6.71
CA VAL A 194 -8.76 14.53 7.81
C VAL A 194 -7.88 15.30 8.81
N ALA A 195 -7.85 16.63 8.73
CA ALA A 195 -7.12 17.46 9.69
C ALA A 195 -7.66 17.28 11.12
N SER A 196 -8.97 17.08 11.30
CA SER A 196 -9.58 16.74 12.59
C SER A 196 -9.13 15.37 13.15
N GLN A 197 -8.56 14.52 12.30
CA GLN A 197 -7.91 13.26 12.68
C GLN A 197 -6.42 13.43 12.97
N GLY A 198 -5.90 14.67 12.99
CA GLY A 198 -4.51 15.01 13.28
C GLY A 198 -3.57 15.03 12.08
N ALA A 199 -4.11 15.00 10.85
CA ALA A 199 -3.27 15.20 9.65
C ALA A 199 -2.88 16.67 9.49
N ASP A 200 -1.70 16.90 8.94
CA ASP A 200 -1.21 18.23 8.57
C ASP A 200 -1.82 18.67 7.22
N PRO A 201 -2.68 19.71 7.19
CA PRO A 201 -3.33 20.16 5.96
C PRO A 201 -2.35 20.73 4.92
N TYR A 202 -1.13 21.13 5.33
CA TYR A 202 -0.12 21.75 4.47
C TYR A 202 0.97 20.77 4.03
N LEU A 203 0.77 19.47 4.24
CA LEU A 203 1.78 18.45 3.98
C LEU A 203 2.22 18.38 2.51
N ALA A 204 1.32 18.61 1.56
CA ALA A 204 1.55 18.32 0.14
C ALA A 204 2.83 18.97 -0.42
N GLY A 205 3.10 20.23 -0.06
CA GLY A 205 4.29 20.96 -0.49
C GLY A 205 5.55 20.68 0.34
N LYS A 206 5.45 19.95 1.45
CA LYS A 206 6.61 19.65 2.29
C LYS A 206 7.53 18.65 1.60
N THR A 207 8.83 18.91 1.72
CA THR A 207 9.85 17.98 1.26
C THR A 207 9.90 16.75 2.17
N LEU A 208 10.26 15.60 1.61
CA LEU A 208 10.43 14.37 2.38
C LEU A 208 11.73 13.67 2.01
N THR A 209 12.19 12.81 2.92
CA THR A 209 13.29 11.88 2.69
C THR A 209 12.94 10.50 3.21
N THR A 210 13.49 9.48 2.57
CA THR A 210 13.32 8.09 2.96
C THR A 210 14.68 7.39 3.14
N ARG A 211 15.75 8.18 3.31
CA ARG A 211 17.13 7.69 3.44
C ARG A 211 17.30 6.75 4.63
N ASN A 212 16.60 7.02 5.73
CA ASN A 212 16.70 6.25 6.97
C ASN A 212 15.63 5.16 7.09
N TYR A 213 14.91 4.86 6.01
CA TYR A 213 13.87 3.83 6.00
C TYR A 213 14.49 2.45 6.31
N PRO A 214 14.06 1.76 7.37
CA PRO A 214 14.70 0.53 7.83
C PRO A 214 14.23 -0.74 7.08
N GLY A 215 13.38 -0.60 6.07
CA GLY A 215 12.82 -1.71 5.29
C GLY A 215 11.43 -2.15 5.74
N PHE A 216 10.74 -2.82 4.82
CA PHE A 216 9.36 -3.30 4.99
C PHE A 216 9.21 -4.19 6.24
N THR A 217 10.08 -5.18 6.38
CA THR A 217 10.03 -6.15 7.49
C THR A 217 10.08 -5.49 8.88
N THR A 218 10.95 -4.48 9.05
CA THR A 218 11.08 -3.74 10.32
C THR A 218 9.79 -3.01 10.66
N VAL A 219 9.18 -2.34 9.68
CA VAL A 219 7.91 -1.63 9.88
C VAL A 219 6.78 -2.62 10.17
N LEU A 220 6.67 -3.71 9.41
CA LEU A 220 5.65 -4.73 9.63
C LEU A 220 5.73 -5.33 11.04
N HIS A 221 6.92 -5.69 11.52
CA HIS A 221 7.09 -6.21 12.88
C HIS A 221 6.65 -5.21 13.95
N ALA A 222 6.95 -3.92 13.77
CA ALA A 222 6.51 -2.88 14.70
C ALA A 222 4.98 -2.74 14.72
N LEU A 223 4.33 -2.88 13.56
CA LEU A 223 2.87 -2.81 13.45
C LEU A 223 2.19 -4.04 14.04
N LEU A 224 2.71 -5.23 13.77
CA LEU A 224 2.21 -6.48 14.37
C LEU A 224 2.34 -6.45 15.89
N ALA A 225 3.49 -6.01 16.41
CA ALA A 225 3.70 -5.85 17.85
C ALA A 225 2.72 -4.83 18.48
N ALA A 226 2.42 -3.73 17.78
CA ALA A 226 1.44 -2.76 18.26
C ALA A 226 0.00 -3.32 18.34
N GLU A 227 -0.30 -4.38 17.58
CA GLU A 227 -1.56 -5.12 17.66
C GLU A 227 -1.50 -6.35 18.58
N GLY A 228 -0.40 -6.53 19.32
CA GLY A 228 -0.20 -7.70 20.19
C GLY A 228 -0.03 -9.01 19.42
N ARG A 229 0.22 -8.97 18.11
CA ARG A 229 0.48 -10.17 17.30
C ARG A 229 1.93 -10.59 17.46
N THR A 230 2.14 -11.75 18.05
CA THR A 230 3.48 -12.34 18.19
C THR A 230 3.87 -13.14 16.94
N LYS A 231 5.16 -13.43 16.75
CA LYS A 231 5.66 -14.23 15.61
C LYS A 231 4.91 -15.57 15.42
N ALA A 232 4.43 -16.17 16.50
CA ALA A 232 3.70 -17.43 16.49
C ALA A 232 2.26 -17.33 15.93
N GLN A 233 1.69 -16.13 15.82
CA GLN A 233 0.34 -15.87 15.29
C GLN A 233 0.36 -15.36 13.84
N VAL A 234 1.55 -15.34 13.25
CA VAL A 234 1.82 -14.75 11.94
C VAL A 234 2.25 -15.84 10.95
N ALA A 235 2.79 -16.96 11.45
CA ALA A 235 2.96 -18.23 10.75
C ALA A 235 1.61 -18.94 10.56
#